data_AF-A0A061FQ04-F1
#
_entry.id   AF-A0A061FQ04-F1
#
_cell.length_a   1.000
_cell.length_b   1.000
_cell.length_c   1.000
_cell.angle_alpha   90.00
_cell.angle_beta   90.00
_cell.angle_gamma   90.00
#
_symmetry.space_group_name_H-M   'P 1'
#
loop_
_entity.id
_entity.type
_entity.pdbx_description
1 polymer ?
#
loop_
_entity_poly.entity_id
_entity_poly.type
_entity_poly.pdbx_seq_one_letter_code
_entity_poly.pdbx_strand_id
1 'polypeptide(L)'
;MKGNEMSKKVRIFFSKSNQLSYRLKLGHRVKALSGKLEAISANRIKFGFNERLVESQIQSSEREQTHSFVRLEEVIGRDGDKNAIIELLLEINSEESIRVVPIVGIGGLGKTTLAQMAFNDEKLEHILS
;
A
#
# COMPACT_ATOMS: atom_id res chain seq x y z
N MET A 1 -23.04 13.19 71.71
CA MET A 1 -22.68 13.80 70.42
C MET A 1 -22.74 12.73 69.33
N LYS A 2 -23.74 12.77 68.44
CA LYS A 2 -24.03 11.70 67.44
C LYS A 2 -24.49 12.26 66.08
N GLY A 3 -24.03 13.47 65.71
CA GLY A 3 -24.55 14.24 64.57
C GLY A 3 -23.68 14.28 63.30
N ASN A 4 -22.54 13.60 63.26
CA ASN A 4 -21.54 13.80 62.20
C ASN A 4 -21.33 12.57 61.28
N GLU A 5 -21.84 11.39 61.66
CA GLU A 5 -21.62 10.17 60.87
C GLU A 5 -22.66 10.00 59.76
N MET A 6 -23.94 10.21 60.07
CA MET A 6 -25.05 10.12 59.10
C MET A 6 -24.92 11.16 57.99
N SER A 7 -24.60 12.39 58.35
CA SER A 7 -24.39 13.49 57.39
C SER A 7 -23.23 13.21 56.44
N LYS A 8 -22.13 12.58 56.92
CA LYS A 8 -21.01 12.16 56.06
C LYS A 8 -21.39 11.04 55.10
N LYS A 9 -22.14 10.03 55.56
CA LYS A 9 -22.64 8.92 54.72
C LYS A 9 -23.55 9.41 53.60
N VAL A 10 -24.49 10.31 53.91
CA VAL A 10 -25.38 10.94 52.93
C VAL A 10 -24.58 11.76 51.91
N ARG A 11 -23.61 12.55 52.37
CA ARG A 11 -22.78 13.39 51.48
C ARG A 11 -21.91 12.56 50.52
N ILE A 12 -21.40 11.41 50.94
CA ILE A 12 -20.65 10.47 50.09
C ILE A 12 -21.58 9.81 49.07
N PHE A 13 -22.80 9.45 49.47
CA PHE A 13 -23.78 8.83 48.58
C PHE A 13 -24.23 9.76 47.45
N PHE A 14 -24.42 11.05 47.73
CA PHE A 14 -24.75 12.07 46.73
C PHE A 14 -23.53 12.74 46.11
N SER A 15 -22.31 12.33 46.46
CA SER A 15 -21.08 12.87 45.89
C SER A 15 -20.88 12.39 44.44
N LYS A 16 -20.30 13.25 43.61
CA LYS A 16 -19.86 12.91 42.25
C LYS A 16 -18.84 11.76 42.22
N SER A 17 -18.18 11.49 43.35
CA SER A 17 -17.24 10.37 43.54
C SER A 17 -17.90 9.09 44.07
N ASN A 18 -19.24 8.99 44.10
CA ASN A 18 -19.91 7.74 44.48
C ASN A 18 -19.67 6.67 43.40
N GLN A 19 -18.88 5.65 43.76
CA GLN A 19 -18.48 4.54 42.89
C GLN A 19 -19.67 3.78 42.30
N LEU A 20 -20.80 3.62 43.01
CA LEU A 20 -22.02 2.98 42.49
C LEU A 20 -22.69 3.84 41.41
N SER A 21 -22.81 5.15 41.65
CA SER A 21 -23.39 6.09 40.69
C SER A 21 -22.53 6.19 39.42
N TYR A 22 -21.21 6.12 39.57
CA TYR A 22 -20.26 6.08 38.47
C TYR A 22 -20.41 4.78 37.66
N ARG A 23 -20.50 3.62 38.33
CA ARG A 23 -20.74 2.32 37.69
C ARG A 23 -22.06 2.30 36.90
N LEU A 24 -23.13 2.85 37.47
CA LEU A 24 -24.43 2.94 36.79
C LEU A 24 -24.35 3.83 35.54
N LYS A 25 -23.76 5.03 35.67
CA LYS A 25 -23.54 5.94 34.53
C LYS A 25 -22.68 5.30 33.45
N LEU A 26 -21.63 4.59 33.83
CA LEU A 26 -20.78 3.86 32.90
C LEU A 26 -21.55 2.75 32.19
N GLY A 27 -22.37 1.98 32.91
CA GLY A 27 -23.24 0.95 32.32
C GLY A 27 -24.22 1.50 31.28
N HIS A 28 -24.85 2.65 31.55
CA HIS A 28 -25.69 3.32 30.56
C HIS A 28 -24.92 3.78 29.33
N ARG A 29 -23.68 4.27 29.50
CA ARG A 29 -22.82 4.67 28.38
C ARG A 29 -22.41 3.47 27.52
N VAL A 30 -22.05 2.35 28.16
CA VAL A 30 -21.74 1.09 27.45
C VAL A 30 -22.96 0.63 26.65
N LYS A 31 -24.15 0.62 27.26
CA LYS A 31 -25.40 0.26 26.58
C LYS A 31 -25.69 1.17 25.37
N ALA A 32 -25.47 2.47 25.50
CA ALA A 32 -25.64 3.41 24.39
C ALA A 32 -24.64 3.18 23.25
N LEU A 33 -23.38 2.82 23.57
CA LEU A 33 -22.38 2.44 22.58
C LEU A 33 -22.75 1.15 21.85
N SER A 34 -23.21 0.13 22.58
CA SER A 34 -23.69 -1.13 21.99
C SER A 34 -24.81 -0.88 20.98
N GLY A 35 -25.81 -0.05 21.32
CA GLY A 35 -26.88 0.29 20.40
C GLY A 35 -26.41 1.04 19.14
N LYS A 36 -25.39 1.91 19.25
CA LYS A 36 -24.79 2.56 18.08
C LYS A 36 -24.06 1.56 17.18
N LEU A 37 -23.35 0.60 17.77
CA LEU A 37 -22.65 -0.45 17.02
C LEU A 37 -23.64 -1.35 16.27
N GLU A 38 -24.76 -1.71 16.90
CA GLU A 38 -25.85 -2.46 16.25
C GLU A 38 -26.49 -1.67 15.09
N ALA A 39 -26.70 -0.36 15.26
CA ALA A 39 -27.21 0.48 14.19
C ALA A 39 -26.23 0.56 13.00
N ILE A 40 -24.93 0.64 13.28
CA ILE A 40 -23.88 0.63 12.25
C ILE A 40 -23.85 -0.72 11.53
N SER A 41 -23.93 -1.84 12.25
CA SER A 41 -23.93 -3.17 11.63
C SER A 41 -25.18 -3.41 10.78
N ALA A 42 -26.35 -2.97 11.24
CA ALA A 42 -27.58 -3.03 10.45
C ALA A 42 -27.51 -2.16 9.18
N ASN A 43 -26.97 -0.94 9.31
CA ASN A 43 -26.75 -0.06 8.16
C ASN A 43 -25.75 -0.65 7.16
N ARG A 44 -24.69 -1.31 7.63
CA ARG A 44 -23.73 -2.01 6.77
C ARG A 44 -24.43 -2.99 5.83
N ILE A 45 -25.33 -3.80 6.38
CA ILE A 45 -26.12 -4.76 5.61
C ILE A 45 -27.11 -4.04 4.68
N LYS A 46 -27.84 -3.05 5.21
CA LYS A 46 -28.85 -2.27 4.46
C LYS A 46 -28.27 -1.56 3.23
N PHE A 47 -27.07 -1.02 3.34
CA PHE A 47 -26.40 -0.29 2.25
C PHE A 47 -25.48 -1.18 1.41
N GLY A 48 -25.42 -2.49 1.69
CA GLY A 48 -24.60 -3.43 0.91
C GLY A 48 -23.09 -3.13 0.99
N PHE A 49 -22.62 -2.59 2.13
CA PHE A 49 -21.19 -2.40 2.37
C PHE A 49 -20.53 -3.75 2.61
N ASN A 50 -20.24 -4.46 1.52
CA ASN A 50 -19.47 -5.69 1.55
C ASN A 50 -18.05 -5.38 2.03
N GLU A 51 -17.53 -6.18 2.95
CA GLU A 51 -16.08 -6.33 3.05
C GLU A 51 -15.62 -6.80 1.68
N ARG A 52 -14.92 -5.95 0.93
CA ARG A 52 -13.90 -6.54 0.08
C ARG A 52 -12.98 -7.23 1.07
N LEU A 53 -12.94 -8.54 1.01
CA LEU A 53 -11.71 -9.23 1.30
C LEU A 53 -10.71 -8.56 0.39
N VAL A 54 -10.02 -7.55 0.92
CA VAL A 54 -8.64 -7.35 0.53
C VAL A 54 -7.99 -8.58 1.13
N GLU A 55 -8.15 -9.71 0.42
CA GLU A 55 -7.05 -10.65 0.34
C GLU A 55 -5.84 -9.76 0.20
N SER A 56 -4.83 -9.99 1.02
CA SER A 56 -3.52 -9.41 0.84
C SER A 56 -2.92 -9.90 -0.48
N GLN A 57 -3.58 -9.70 -1.62
CA GLN A 57 -3.05 -8.82 -2.61
C GLN A 57 -2.52 -7.61 -1.81
N ILE A 58 -1.25 -7.54 -1.42
CA ILE A 58 -0.20 -7.32 -2.42
C ILE A 58 -0.86 -7.06 -3.77
N GLN A 59 -1.64 -5.97 -3.83
CA GLN A 59 -1.61 -5.11 -4.98
C GLN A 59 -0.13 -4.67 -5.05
N SER A 60 0.74 -5.57 -5.51
CA SER A 60 1.36 -5.26 -6.77
C SER A 60 0.17 -4.83 -7.60
N SER A 61 -0.04 -3.51 -7.71
CA SER A 61 -0.55 -2.97 -8.95
C SER A 61 0.08 -3.88 -9.98
N GLU A 62 -0.73 -4.76 -10.56
CA GLU A 62 -0.30 -5.62 -11.64
C GLU A 62 0.08 -4.57 -12.66
N ARG A 63 1.36 -4.19 -12.65
CA ARG A 63 1.87 -3.19 -13.56
C ARG A 63 1.48 -3.76 -14.89
N GLU A 64 0.72 -2.99 -15.68
CA GLU A 64 0.38 -3.41 -17.03
C GLU A 64 1.66 -3.92 -17.66
N GLN A 65 1.68 -5.23 -17.91
CA GLN A 65 2.88 -5.89 -18.36
C GLN A 65 3.17 -5.33 -19.74
N THR A 66 4.37 -4.79 -19.91
CA THR A 66 4.78 -4.29 -21.22
C THR A 66 5.08 -5.50 -22.11
N HIS A 67 4.39 -5.61 -23.23
CA HIS A 67 4.68 -6.64 -24.23
C HIS A 67 6.07 -6.43 -24.85
N SER A 68 6.74 -7.52 -25.26
CA SER A 68 8.10 -7.51 -25.83
C SER A 68 8.22 -6.91 -27.23
N PHE A 69 7.10 -6.50 -27.84
CA PHE A 69 7.05 -5.98 -29.20
C PHE A 69 7.20 -4.46 -29.25
N VAL A 70 8.19 -3.99 -30.03
CA VAL A 70 8.37 -2.57 -30.39
C VAL A 70 8.25 -2.44 -31.90
N ARG A 71 7.50 -1.43 -32.36
CA ARG A 71 7.56 -0.97 -33.75
C ARG A 71 8.80 -0.11 -33.95
N LEU A 72 9.93 -0.74 -34.28
CA LEU A 72 11.22 -0.05 -34.44
C LEU A 72 11.16 1.10 -35.45
N GLU A 73 10.32 0.97 -36.48
CA GLU A 73 10.08 2.00 -37.52
C GLU A 73 9.53 3.32 -36.96
N GLU A 74 8.83 3.28 -35.82
CA GLU A 74 8.23 4.46 -35.19
C GLU A 74 9.20 5.15 -34.20
N VAL A 75 10.39 4.56 -33.95
CA VAL A 75 11.36 5.09 -32.98
C VAL A 75 12.44 5.92 -33.67
N ILE A 76 12.57 7.19 -33.26
CA ILE A 76 13.48 8.15 -33.90
C ILE A 76 14.52 8.64 -32.88
N GLY A 77 15.79 8.71 -33.31
CA GLY A 77 16.85 9.41 -32.58
C GLY A 77 17.36 8.70 -31.32
N ARG A 78 17.17 7.39 -31.20
CA ARG A 78 17.61 6.58 -30.04
C ARG A 78 18.79 5.66 -30.31
N ASP A 79 19.36 5.69 -31.51
CA ASP A 79 20.48 4.81 -31.88
C ASP A 79 21.72 5.03 -31.01
N GLY A 80 22.00 6.29 -30.63
CA GLY A 80 23.10 6.62 -29.73
C GLY A 80 22.93 5.99 -28.34
N ASP A 81 21.76 6.19 -27.73
CA ASP A 81 21.41 5.61 -26.42
C ASP A 81 21.45 4.08 -26.46
N LYS A 82 20.92 3.48 -27.54
CA LYS A 82 20.93 2.03 -27.75
C LYS A 82 22.36 1.50 -27.79
N ASN A 83 23.22 2.10 -28.61
CA ASN A 83 24.61 1.68 -28.76
C ASN A 83 25.41 1.81 -27.46
N ALA A 84 25.17 2.88 -26.68
CA ALA A 84 25.80 3.06 -25.38
C ALA A 84 25.39 1.95 -24.38
N ILE A 85 24.12 1.54 -24.37
CA ILE A 85 23.66 0.42 -23.54
C ILE A 85 24.34 -0.89 -23.96
N ILE A 86 24.43 -1.15 -25.27
CA ILE A 86 25.09 -2.35 -25.79
C ILE A 86 26.57 -2.36 -25.40
N GLU A 87 27.27 -1.24 -25.55
CA GLU A 87 28.68 -1.12 -25.15
C GLU A 87 28.88 -1.43 -23.66
N LEU A 88 28.07 -0.84 -22.77
CA LEU A 88 28.10 -1.12 -21.32
C LEU A 88 27.85 -2.60 -20.98
N LEU A 89 27.01 -3.28 -21.77
CA LEU A 89 26.76 -4.72 -21.59
C LEU A 89 27.94 -5.56 -22.09
N LEU A 90 28.55 -5.16 -23.21
CA LEU A 90 29.64 -5.86 -23.88
C LEU A 90 31.03 -5.61 -23.30
N GLU A 91 31.24 -4.58 -22.47
CA GLU A 91 32.53 -4.29 -21.85
C GLU A 91 33.01 -5.45 -20.94
N ILE A 92 33.78 -6.41 -21.47
CA ILE A 92 34.26 -7.58 -20.73
C ILE A 92 35.35 -7.17 -19.73
N ASN A 93 34.96 -6.91 -18.48
CA ASN A 93 35.88 -6.91 -17.34
C ASN A 93 35.40 -7.88 -16.25
N SER A 94 36.18 -8.95 -16.06
CA SER A 94 36.13 -9.99 -15.02
C SER A 94 34.96 -11.00 -15.03
N GLU A 95 35.32 -12.27 -14.90
CA GLU A 95 34.54 -13.47 -15.25
C GLU A 95 33.44 -13.88 -14.23
N GLU A 96 33.09 -13.06 -13.23
CA GLU A 96 32.19 -13.52 -12.14
C GLU A 96 31.15 -12.50 -11.62
N SER A 97 30.83 -11.43 -12.35
CA SER A 97 29.82 -10.44 -11.89
C SER A 97 28.61 -10.28 -12.83
N ILE A 98 27.40 -10.36 -12.25
CA ILE A 98 26.16 -10.00 -12.93
C ILE A 98 26.18 -8.50 -13.21
N ARG A 99 26.02 -8.11 -14.48
CA ARG A 99 25.92 -6.70 -14.88
C ARG A 99 24.48 -6.25 -14.95
N VAL A 100 24.23 -5.06 -14.44
CA VAL A 100 22.91 -4.43 -14.44
C VAL A 100 23.04 -3.01 -14.95
N VAL A 101 22.29 -2.67 -16.00
CA VAL A 101 22.22 -1.31 -16.57
C VAL A 101 20.84 -0.72 -16.29
N PRO A 102 20.69 0.16 -15.27
CA PRO A 102 19.40 0.75 -14.95
C PRO A 102 19.03 1.89 -15.91
N ILE A 103 17.83 1.84 -16.50
CA ILE A 103 17.27 2.93 -17.31
C ILE A 103 16.30 3.74 -16.44
N VAL A 104 16.64 4.99 -16.15
CA VAL A 104 15.89 5.87 -15.23
C VAL A 104 15.33 7.10 -15.95
N GLY A 105 14.20 7.63 -15.48
CA GLY A 105 13.56 8.81 -16.04
C GLY A 105 12.05 8.86 -15.80
N ILE A 106 11.44 10.01 -16.05
CA ILE A 106 9.98 10.23 -15.88
C ILE A 106 9.14 9.30 -16.78
N GLY A 107 7.85 9.19 -16.47
CA GLY A 107 6.88 8.41 -17.26
C GLY A 107 6.80 8.90 -18.72
N GLY A 108 6.51 8.01 -19.66
CA GLY A 108 6.33 8.37 -21.08
C GLY A 108 7.59 8.61 -21.90
N LEU A 109 8.79 8.60 -21.31
CA LEU A 109 10.05 8.82 -22.03
C LEU A 109 10.51 7.67 -22.95
N GLY A 110 9.75 6.58 -23.07
CA GLY A 110 10.18 5.43 -23.88
C GLY A 110 11.33 4.62 -23.29
N LYS A 111 11.44 4.54 -21.95
CA LYS A 111 12.45 3.70 -21.26
C LYS A 111 12.34 2.23 -21.65
N THR A 112 11.12 1.69 -21.63
CA THR A 112 10.83 0.32 -22.03
C THR A 112 11.15 0.10 -23.50
N THR A 113 10.81 1.06 -24.37
CA THR A 113 11.13 1.04 -25.80
C THR A 113 12.64 0.93 -26.02
N LEU A 114 13.44 1.75 -25.32
CA LEU A 114 14.89 1.71 -25.42
C LEU A 114 15.49 0.38 -24.93
N ALA A 115 14.98 -0.17 -23.82
CA ALA A 115 15.41 -1.48 -23.32
C ALA A 115 15.16 -2.59 -24.34
N GLN A 116 13.99 -2.60 -24.96
CA GLN A 116 13.60 -3.60 -25.96
C GLN A 116 14.40 -3.44 -27.26
N MET A 117 14.70 -2.21 -27.69
CA MET A 117 15.59 -1.95 -28.81
C MET A 117 17.00 -2.50 -28.59
N ALA A 118 17.55 -2.33 -27.40
CA ALA A 118 18.89 -2.84 -27.07
C ALA A 118 18.89 -4.37 -26.97
N PHE A 119 17.88 -4.96 -26.32
CA PHE A 119 17.77 -6.41 -26.14
C PHE A 119 17.65 -7.18 -27.47
N ASN A 120 16.88 -6.66 -28.42
CA ASN A 120 16.68 -7.26 -29.74
C ASN A 120 17.79 -6.89 -30.76
N ASP A 121 18.91 -6.31 -30.32
CA ASP A 121 20.01 -5.97 -31.22
C ASP A 121 20.84 -7.23 -31.54
N GLU A 122 21.11 -7.46 -32.82
CA GLU A 122 21.83 -8.65 -33.33
C GLU A 122 23.17 -8.86 -32.61
N LYS A 123 23.85 -7.79 -32.19
CA LYS A 123 25.12 -7.88 -31.46
C LYS A 123 25.00 -8.60 -30.11
N LEU A 124 23.82 -8.53 -29.46
CA LEU A 124 23.53 -9.27 -28.23
C LEU A 124 22.95 -10.66 -28.52
N GLU A 125 22.22 -10.84 -29.62
CA GLU A 125 21.70 -12.15 -30.02
C GLU A 125 22.82 -13.17 -30.24
N HIS A 126 23.97 -12.76 -30.79
CA HIS A 126 25.12 -13.65 -31.04
C HIS A 126 25.89 -14.08 -29.78
N ILE A 127 25.62 -13.50 -28.61
CA ILE A 127 26.31 -13.82 -27.34
C ILE A 127 25.46 -14.73 -26.44
N LEU A 128 24.15 -14.77 -26.69
CA LEU A 128 23.19 -15.56 -25.89
C LEU A 128 22.81 -16.90 -26.56
N SER A 129 23.43 -17.25 -27.70
CA SER A 129 23.37 -18.56 -28.37
C SER A 129 24.51 -19.46 -27.93
#